data_AF-A0A1E5UKI7-F1
#
_entry.id   AF-A0A1E5UKI7-F1
#
_cell.length_a   1.000
_cell.length_b   1.000
_cell.length_c   1.000
_cell.angle_alpha   90.00
_cell.angle_beta   90.00
_cell.angle_gamma   90.00
#
_symmetry.space_group_name_H-M   'P 1'
#
loop_
_entity.id
_entity.type
_entity.pdbx_description
1 polymer ?
#
loop_
_entity_poly.entity_id
_entity_poly.type
_entity_poly.pdbx_seq_one_letter_code
_entity_poly.pdbx_strand_id
1 'polypeptide(L)'
;MAAPRPWASIPNDMLFEIFRRLPCAIDRVNMVFPCPSWLVELANAPPSPPRLPSLLILPPGGATGVYCYLSGYRDHHKFPGPRHFGFYDGAWFFLAYGQTHGHRLLNIRTGQSHAVPDVLDDDDDDDLIHNTVILAATLSFPPGHLQCVAAGIVTYQPNADEPRRRHFAFWRPGGEMASCAVVSDPEAPVELERGYAEFVRARYLVASRGELLMVVRLASDPHASTSSFKVFRMLQQPDDGKEEANEYPWRWSELDTLCGQMLFVERGCSRSYEVDQYPGFKDGVYFLDDGCFYDDEMMFRGVNERHYLCSDIGKWSEGPPPHVDRYFPEQGPSYNSPPAWLLP
;
A
#
# COMPACT_ATOMS: atom_id res chain seq x y z
N MET A 1 -27.47 -8.67 45.71
CA MET A 1 -26.71 -8.03 44.62
C MET A 1 -26.34 -9.12 43.63
N ALA A 2 -26.89 -9.09 42.41
CA ALA A 2 -26.51 -10.05 41.38
C ALA A 2 -25.05 -9.77 40.97
N ALA A 3 -24.20 -10.80 41.00
CA ALA A 3 -22.83 -10.68 40.50
C ALA A 3 -22.86 -10.20 39.04
N PRO A 4 -21.95 -9.29 38.63
CA PRO A 4 -21.89 -8.85 37.24
C PRO A 4 -21.72 -10.06 36.34
N ARG A 5 -22.57 -10.18 35.31
CA ARG A 5 -22.46 -11.26 34.34
C ARG A 5 -21.08 -11.16 33.67
N PRO A 6 -20.31 -12.26 33.58
CA PRO A 6 -19.04 -12.24 32.87
C PRO A 6 -19.27 -11.81 31.41
N TRP A 7 -18.41 -10.94 30.88
CA TRP A 7 -18.45 -10.54 29.47
C TRP A 7 -18.47 -11.74 28.51
N ALA A 8 -17.86 -12.86 28.90
CA ALA A 8 -17.90 -14.13 28.19
C ALA A 8 -19.31 -14.72 27.97
N SER A 9 -20.33 -14.24 28.71
CA SER A 9 -21.73 -14.71 28.65
C SER A 9 -22.69 -13.70 27.98
N ILE A 10 -22.15 -12.72 27.25
CA ILE A 10 -22.97 -11.77 26.50
C ILE A 10 -23.78 -12.48 25.40
N PRO A 11 -25.05 -12.12 25.18
CA PRO A 11 -25.83 -12.64 24.06
C PRO A 11 -25.18 -12.39 22.70
N ASN A 12 -25.30 -13.35 21.78
CA ASN A 12 -24.65 -13.32 20.47
C ASN A 12 -25.08 -12.11 19.62
N ASP A 13 -26.35 -11.72 19.67
CA ASP A 13 -26.87 -10.54 18.97
C ASP A 13 -26.18 -9.25 19.40
N MET A 14 -25.95 -9.08 20.72
CA MET A 14 -25.19 -7.95 21.26
C MET A 14 -23.71 -8.03 20.91
N LEU A 15 -23.10 -9.22 20.95
CA LEU A 15 -21.71 -9.42 20.52
C LEU A 15 -21.52 -8.98 19.06
N PHE A 16 -22.42 -9.42 18.18
CA PHE A 16 -22.41 -9.05 16.77
C PHE A 16 -22.62 -7.55 16.58
N GLU A 17 -23.50 -6.91 17.35
CA GLU A 17 -23.71 -5.47 17.26
C GLU A 17 -22.49 -4.68 17.74
N ILE A 18 -21.82 -5.10 18.82
CA ILE A 18 -20.57 -4.48 19.28
C ILE A 18 -19.48 -4.64 18.22
N PHE A 19 -19.27 -5.87 17.72
CA PHE A 19 -18.30 -6.14 16.66
C PHE A 19 -18.59 -5.31 15.40
N ARG A 20 -19.87 -5.14 15.06
CA ARG A 20 -20.33 -4.30 13.96
C ARG A 20 -20.18 -2.80 14.22
N ARG A 21 -19.93 -2.36 15.45
CA ARG A 21 -19.68 -0.95 15.76
C ARG A 21 -18.21 -0.62 15.89
N LEU A 22 -17.33 -1.62 15.94
CA LEU A 22 -15.87 -1.40 15.92
C LEU A 22 -15.41 -1.09 14.49
N PRO A 23 -14.96 0.15 14.21
CA PRO A 23 -14.54 0.54 12.87
C PRO A 23 -13.11 0.06 12.57
N CYS A 24 -12.22 0.02 13.57
CA CYS A 24 -10.84 -0.42 13.42
C CYS A 24 -10.74 -1.95 13.32
N ALA A 25 -10.04 -2.45 12.29
CA ALA A 25 -9.80 -3.89 12.16
C ALA A 25 -8.91 -4.46 13.28
N ILE A 26 -7.93 -3.69 13.77
CA ILE A 26 -7.05 -4.12 14.86
C ILE A 26 -7.84 -4.24 16.17
N ASP A 27 -8.73 -3.29 16.47
CA ASP A 27 -9.62 -3.35 17.65
C ASP A 27 -10.54 -4.57 17.61
N ARG A 28 -11.04 -4.94 16.42
CA ARG A 28 -11.85 -6.16 16.25
C ARG A 28 -11.07 -7.42 16.57
N VAL A 29 -9.81 -7.52 16.12
CA VAL A 29 -8.92 -8.64 16.50
C VAL A 29 -8.65 -8.62 18.00
N ASN A 30 -8.36 -7.45 18.58
CA ASN A 30 -8.11 -7.28 20.01
C ASN A 30 -9.33 -7.64 20.86
N MET A 31 -10.54 -7.37 20.37
CA MET A 31 -11.80 -7.70 21.04
C MET A 31 -11.96 -9.22 21.21
N VAL A 32 -11.64 -10.00 20.18
CA VAL A 32 -11.83 -11.47 20.21
C VAL A 32 -10.66 -12.22 20.82
N PHE A 33 -9.46 -11.64 20.82
CA PHE A 33 -8.24 -12.26 21.33
C PHE A 33 -8.33 -12.80 22.77
N PRO A 34 -8.88 -12.06 23.77
CA PRO A 34 -8.94 -12.54 25.15
C PRO A 34 -10.04 -13.59 25.40
N CYS A 35 -10.94 -13.84 24.45
CA CYS A 35 -12.11 -14.70 24.66
C CYS A 35 -12.34 -15.63 23.47
N PRO A 36 -11.82 -16.88 23.50
CA PRO A 36 -11.97 -17.83 22.40
C PRO A 36 -13.42 -18.14 22.02
N SER A 37 -14.36 -18.08 22.97
CA SER A 37 -15.78 -18.28 22.69
C SER A 37 -16.35 -17.18 21.78
N TRP A 38 -15.92 -15.92 21.95
CA TRP A 38 -16.33 -14.84 21.05
C TRP A 38 -15.82 -15.06 19.62
N LEU A 39 -14.61 -15.60 19.46
CA LEU A 39 -14.05 -15.91 18.15
C LEU A 39 -14.90 -16.97 17.44
N VAL A 40 -15.30 -18.04 18.14
CA VAL A 40 -16.17 -19.10 17.60
C VAL A 40 -17.54 -18.54 17.19
N GLU A 41 -18.17 -17.74 18.05
CA GLU A 41 -19.48 -17.15 17.74
C GLU A 41 -19.42 -16.17 16.57
N LEU A 42 -18.37 -15.34 16.49
CA LEU A 42 -18.16 -14.39 15.39
C LEU A 42 -17.80 -15.07 14.07
N ALA A 43 -17.14 -16.24 14.11
CA ALA A 43 -16.92 -17.04 12.90
C ALA A 43 -18.24 -17.56 12.29
N ASN A 44 -19.29 -17.72 13.11
CA ASN A 44 -20.63 -18.11 12.68
C ASN A 44 -21.55 -16.92 12.34
N ALA A 45 -21.05 -15.69 12.47
CA ALA A 45 -21.86 -14.50 12.19
C ALA A 45 -22.18 -14.38 10.68
N PRO A 46 -23.32 -13.77 10.31
CA PRO A 46 -23.59 -13.45 8.92
C PRO A 46 -22.45 -12.59 8.33
N PRO A 47 -22.07 -12.78 7.06
CA PRO A 47 -21.04 -12.00 6.42
C PRO A 47 -21.37 -10.52 6.57
N SER A 48 -20.51 -9.77 7.27
CA SER A 48 -20.67 -8.32 7.38
C SER A 48 -20.36 -7.70 6.03
N PRO A 49 -21.07 -6.64 5.60
CA PRO A 49 -20.67 -5.88 4.43
C PRO A 49 -19.21 -5.43 4.59
N PRO A 50 -18.42 -5.43 3.50
CA PRO A 50 -17.02 -5.04 3.57
C PRO A 50 -16.94 -3.60 4.08
N ARG A 51 -15.97 -3.35 4.95
CA ARG A 51 -15.90 -2.13 5.77
C ARG A 51 -14.68 -1.33 5.43
N LEU A 52 -14.78 -0.03 5.74
CA LEU A 52 -13.75 0.98 5.52
C LEU A 52 -12.35 0.38 5.65
N PRO A 53 -11.49 0.57 4.63
CA PRO A 53 -10.07 0.49 4.85
C PRO A 53 -9.71 1.38 6.05
N SER A 54 -9.03 0.80 7.03
CA SER A 54 -8.51 1.55 8.15
C SER A 54 -7.24 2.26 7.71
N LEU A 55 -7.11 3.56 7.96
CA LEU A 55 -5.80 4.19 7.80
C LEU A 55 -4.90 3.80 8.99
N LEU A 56 -3.71 3.28 8.70
CA LEU A 56 -2.63 3.13 9.66
C LEU A 56 -1.67 4.30 9.50
N ILE A 57 -1.44 4.99 10.60
CA ILE A 57 -0.50 6.10 10.69
C ILE A 57 0.53 5.70 11.73
N LEU A 58 1.82 5.79 11.39
CA LEU A 58 2.86 5.74 12.40
C LEU A 58 2.98 7.13 13.03
N PRO A 59 3.17 7.21 14.35
CA PRO A 59 3.14 8.49 15.03
C PRO A 59 4.36 9.35 14.65
N PRO A 60 4.28 10.65 14.95
CA PRO A 60 5.43 11.53 14.92
C PRO A 60 6.52 11.08 15.90
N GLY A 61 7.77 11.10 15.47
CA GLY A 61 8.93 10.83 16.33
C GLY A 61 9.23 9.34 16.58
N GLY A 62 10.19 9.06 17.47
CA GLY A 62 10.71 7.71 17.75
C GLY A 62 9.73 6.74 18.45
N ALA A 63 8.43 7.04 18.46
CA ALA A 63 7.44 6.12 18.99
C ALA A 63 7.30 4.91 18.06
N THR A 64 7.30 3.72 18.66
CA THR A 64 7.39 2.44 17.95
C THR A 64 6.02 1.82 17.62
N GLY A 65 4.93 2.52 17.91
CA GLY A 65 3.56 2.00 17.81
C GLY A 65 2.90 2.20 16.44
N VAL A 66 1.83 1.45 16.17
CA VAL A 66 0.98 1.61 14.98
C VAL A 66 -0.33 2.28 15.39
N TYR A 67 -0.72 3.37 14.75
CA TYR A 67 -1.91 4.13 15.15
C TYR A 67 -2.99 3.95 14.10
N CYS A 68 -4.20 3.61 14.53
CA CYS A 68 -5.32 3.51 13.61
C CYS A 68 -6.20 4.74 13.74
N TYR A 69 -6.44 5.44 12.63
CA TYR A 69 -7.37 6.57 12.61
C TYR A 69 -8.76 6.20 13.15
N LEU A 70 -9.30 5.07 12.68
CA LEU A 70 -10.64 4.60 13.06
C LEU A 70 -10.76 4.27 14.56
N SER A 71 -9.64 4.03 15.25
CA SER A 71 -9.62 3.83 16.70
C SER A 71 -9.55 5.13 17.51
N GLY A 72 -9.58 6.29 16.84
CA GLY A 72 -9.32 7.59 17.46
C GLY A 72 -7.85 7.81 17.79
N TYR A 73 -6.95 7.39 16.89
CA TYR A 73 -5.49 7.46 17.07
C TYR A 73 -4.97 6.74 18.33
N ARG A 74 -5.52 5.56 18.64
CA ARG A 74 -4.94 4.73 19.69
C ARG A 74 -3.70 4.03 19.17
N ASP A 75 -2.69 3.94 20.04
CA ASP A 75 -1.51 3.11 19.80
C ASP A 75 -1.89 1.63 19.88
N HIS A 76 -1.70 0.93 18.78
CA HIS A 76 -1.70 -0.52 18.69
C HIS A 76 -0.25 -0.98 18.74
N HIS A 77 0.28 -1.15 19.97
CA HIS A 77 1.65 -1.61 20.28
C HIS A 77 2.05 -2.98 19.70
N LYS A 78 1.26 -3.54 18.76
CA LYS A 78 1.45 -4.85 18.15
C LYS A 78 2.61 -4.92 17.15
N PHE A 79 3.10 -3.79 16.65
CA PHE A 79 4.12 -3.75 15.59
C PHE A 79 5.21 -2.73 15.94
N PRO A 80 6.37 -3.15 16.47
CA PRO A 80 7.44 -2.23 16.78
C PRO A 80 8.13 -1.75 15.49
N GLY A 81 7.68 -0.61 14.96
CA GLY A 81 8.44 0.25 14.03
C GLY A 81 8.99 -0.31 12.71
N PRO A 82 8.46 -1.38 12.06
CA PRO A 82 8.96 -1.77 10.74
C PRO A 82 8.51 -0.77 9.65
N ARG A 83 9.27 -0.68 8.55
CA ARG A 83 8.83 0.03 7.35
C ARG A 83 7.81 -0.82 6.60
N HIS A 84 6.65 -0.24 6.27
CA HIS A 84 5.65 -0.86 5.42
C HIS A 84 5.99 -0.65 3.94
N PHE A 85 5.79 -1.68 3.11
CA PHE A 85 6.02 -1.58 1.66
C PHE A 85 5.00 -2.37 0.82
N GLY A 86 3.89 -2.83 1.39
CA GLY A 86 2.85 -3.47 0.60
C GLY A 86 1.81 -4.22 1.41
N PHE A 87 0.68 -4.48 0.78
CA PHE A 87 -0.49 -5.10 1.40
C PHE A 87 -1.13 -6.14 0.49
N TYR A 88 -1.71 -7.19 1.10
CA TYR A 88 -2.58 -8.14 0.42
C TYR A 88 -3.81 -8.47 1.26
N ASP A 89 -4.93 -8.71 0.57
CA ASP A 89 -6.24 -9.00 1.15
C ASP A 89 -6.18 -10.13 2.18
N GLY A 90 -7.05 -10.05 3.19
CA GLY A 90 -6.99 -10.98 4.33
C GLY A 90 -5.98 -10.57 5.41
N ALA A 91 -5.61 -9.29 5.41
CA ALA A 91 -4.77 -8.64 6.42
C ALA A 91 -3.31 -9.10 6.42
N TRP A 92 -2.74 -9.27 5.22
CA TRP A 92 -1.33 -9.57 5.00
C TRP A 92 -0.53 -8.29 4.73
N PHE A 93 0.58 -8.13 5.43
CA PHE A 93 1.43 -6.93 5.39
C PHE A 93 2.86 -7.30 5.05
N PHE A 94 3.43 -6.55 4.11
CA PHE A 94 4.85 -6.57 3.82
C PHE A 94 5.58 -5.55 4.71
N LEU A 95 6.51 -6.04 5.53
CA LEU A 95 7.18 -5.30 6.59
C LEU A 95 8.70 -5.48 6.50
N ALA A 96 9.47 -4.40 6.61
CA ALA A 96 10.93 -4.43 6.70
C ALA A 96 11.36 -3.99 8.10
N TYR A 97 11.79 -4.95 8.92
CA TYR A 97 12.15 -4.69 10.32
C TYR A 97 13.46 -3.90 10.46
N GLY A 98 14.39 -4.10 9.52
CA GLY A 98 15.65 -3.37 9.45
C GLY A 98 15.61 -2.13 8.58
N GLN A 99 14.41 -1.65 8.19
CA GLN A 99 14.18 -0.61 7.17
C GLN A 99 14.57 -1.03 5.75
N THR A 100 15.77 -1.56 5.58
CA THR A 100 16.34 -1.99 4.29
C THR A 100 16.58 -3.49 4.23
N HIS A 101 16.33 -4.23 5.31
CA HIS A 101 16.53 -5.68 5.40
C HIS A 101 15.53 -6.33 6.37
N GLY A 102 15.55 -7.66 6.44
CA GLY A 102 14.63 -8.43 7.27
C GLY A 102 13.20 -8.29 6.77
N HIS A 103 13.01 -8.36 5.44
CA HIS A 103 11.71 -8.28 4.82
C HIS A 103 10.86 -9.50 5.23
N ARG A 104 9.60 -9.27 5.63
CA ARG A 104 8.66 -10.33 6.01
C ARG A 104 7.25 -10.01 5.55
N LEU A 105 6.52 -11.06 5.25
CA LEU A 105 5.07 -11.02 5.05
C LEU A 105 4.40 -11.50 6.34
N LEU A 106 3.52 -10.69 6.93
CA LEU A 106 2.87 -10.98 8.22
C LEU A 106 1.35 -10.86 8.10
N ASN A 107 0.62 -11.88 8.54
CA ASN A 107 -0.82 -11.78 8.74
C ASN A 107 -1.12 -11.28 10.15
N ILE A 108 -1.76 -10.12 10.26
CA ILE A 108 -2.02 -9.50 11.57
C ILE A 108 -3.18 -10.14 12.34
N ARG A 109 -4.04 -10.90 11.64
CA ARG A 109 -5.17 -11.61 12.25
C ARG A 109 -4.73 -12.96 12.82
N THR A 110 -3.92 -13.70 12.07
CA THR A 110 -3.49 -15.06 12.44
C THR A 110 -2.11 -15.11 13.09
N GLY A 111 -1.30 -14.06 12.96
CA GLY A 111 0.11 -14.05 13.38
C GLY A 111 1.04 -14.85 12.48
N GLN A 112 0.53 -15.43 11.39
CA GLN A 112 1.36 -16.18 10.43
C GLN A 112 2.38 -15.25 9.76
N SER A 113 3.61 -15.73 9.60
CA SER A 113 4.66 -14.97 8.93
C SER A 113 5.40 -15.83 7.93
N HIS A 114 5.67 -15.25 6.75
CA HIS A 114 6.53 -15.81 5.73
C HIS A 114 7.76 -14.92 5.55
N ALA A 115 8.92 -15.54 5.33
CA ALA A 115 10.11 -14.81 4.92
C ALA A 115 9.90 -14.20 3.53
N VAL A 116 10.50 -13.03 3.32
CA VAL A 116 10.59 -12.36 2.03
C VAL A 116 12.08 -12.17 1.73
N PRO A 117 12.54 -12.37 0.49
CA PRO A 117 13.95 -12.26 0.16
C PRO A 117 14.53 -10.89 0.50
N ASP A 118 15.72 -10.88 1.08
CA ASP A 118 16.56 -9.68 1.23
C ASP A 118 17.55 -9.54 0.05
N VAL A 119 17.55 -10.52 -0.85
CA VAL A 119 18.59 -10.78 -1.83
C VAL A 119 17.98 -10.99 -3.21
N LEU A 120 18.60 -10.40 -4.23
CA LEU A 120 18.27 -10.66 -5.64
C LEU A 120 19.39 -11.44 -6.32
N ASP A 121 18.95 -12.35 -7.19
CA ASP A 121 19.75 -12.94 -8.25
C ASP A 121 19.59 -12.08 -9.51
N ASP A 122 20.68 -11.50 -10.00
CA ASP A 122 20.69 -10.72 -11.24
C ASP A 122 21.38 -11.53 -12.35
N ASP A 123 20.59 -12.07 -13.27
CA ASP A 123 21.06 -12.96 -14.33
C ASP A 123 22.05 -12.29 -15.31
N ASP A 124 22.12 -10.94 -15.33
CA ASP A 124 22.96 -10.16 -16.26
C ASP A 124 24.34 -9.77 -15.70
N ASP A 125 24.57 -9.85 -14.38
CA ASP A 125 25.79 -9.33 -13.72
C ASP A 125 26.56 -10.47 -13.01
N ASP A 126 27.40 -11.22 -13.75
CA ASP A 126 28.45 -12.16 -13.28
C ASP A 126 28.14 -12.93 -11.95
N ASP A 127 26.95 -13.52 -11.79
CA ASP A 127 26.50 -14.28 -10.60
C ASP A 127 26.59 -13.49 -9.27
N LEU A 128 26.52 -12.15 -9.30
CA LEU A 128 26.64 -11.32 -8.11
C LEU A 128 25.30 -11.20 -7.36
N ILE A 129 25.30 -11.80 -6.17
CA ILE A 129 24.20 -11.73 -5.22
C ILE A 129 24.17 -10.34 -4.56
N HIS A 130 23.19 -9.50 -4.91
CA HIS A 130 23.05 -8.16 -4.35
C HIS A 130 22.12 -8.14 -3.12
N ASN A 131 22.38 -7.23 -2.17
CA ASN A 131 21.46 -6.89 -1.08
C ASN A 131 20.43 -5.87 -1.57
N THR A 132 19.16 -6.11 -1.25
CA THR A 132 18.07 -5.50 -2.02
C THR A 132 17.01 -4.98 -1.10
N VAL A 133 16.47 -3.83 -1.47
CA VAL A 133 15.47 -3.15 -0.68
C VAL A 133 14.18 -3.10 -1.46
N ILE A 134 13.13 -3.66 -0.86
CA ILE A 134 11.82 -3.69 -1.51
C ILE A 134 11.10 -2.37 -1.24
N LEU A 135 10.73 -1.68 -2.32
CA LEU A 135 10.02 -0.40 -2.28
C LEU A 135 8.50 -0.60 -2.23
N ALA A 136 8.03 -1.59 -2.99
CA ALA A 136 6.63 -1.92 -3.21
C ALA A 136 6.48 -3.43 -3.41
N ALA A 137 5.44 -4.06 -2.87
CA ALA A 137 5.18 -5.49 -3.09
C ALA A 137 3.69 -5.84 -3.10
N THR A 138 3.34 -6.87 -3.88
CA THR A 138 2.01 -7.48 -3.93
C THR A 138 2.10 -8.99 -4.15
N LEU A 139 1.01 -9.71 -3.90
CA LEU A 139 0.85 -11.12 -4.26
C LEU A 139 -0.15 -11.28 -5.40
N SER A 140 0.02 -12.33 -6.21
CA SER A 140 -0.96 -12.75 -7.21
C SER A 140 -2.11 -13.56 -6.61
N PHE A 141 -1.85 -14.33 -5.56
CA PHE A 141 -2.80 -15.18 -4.85
C PHE A 141 -2.58 -15.11 -3.34
N PRO A 142 -3.46 -15.67 -2.50
CA PRO A 142 -3.17 -15.81 -1.07
C PRO A 142 -1.89 -16.63 -0.86
N PRO A 143 -1.07 -16.32 0.15
CA PRO A 143 0.27 -16.93 0.32
C PRO A 143 0.25 -18.45 0.58
N GLY A 144 -0.91 -19.03 0.88
CA GLY A 144 -1.11 -20.49 0.99
C GLY A 144 -1.43 -21.19 -0.34
N HIS A 145 -1.64 -20.44 -1.44
CA HIS A 145 -1.95 -21.00 -2.75
C HIS A 145 -0.69 -21.49 -3.46
N LEU A 146 -0.72 -22.68 -4.05
CA LEU A 146 0.46 -23.31 -4.67
C LEU A 146 1.05 -22.52 -5.86
N GLN A 147 0.23 -21.72 -6.52
CA GLN A 147 0.62 -20.85 -7.64
C GLN A 147 0.83 -19.38 -7.23
N CYS A 148 0.89 -19.10 -5.93
CA CYS A 148 1.14 -17.74 -5.46
C CYS A 148 2.54 -17.28 -5.84
N VAL A 149 2.60 -16.11 -6.49
CA VAL A 149 3.82 -15.40 -6.82
C VAL A 149 3.73 -14.02 -6.21
N ALA A 150 4.80 -13.59 -5.57
CA ALA A 150 4.99 -12.23 -5.11
C ALA A 150 5.74 -11.45 -6.19
N ALA A 151 5.34 -10.20 -6.38
CA ALA A 151 6.00 -9.25 -7.26
C ALA A 151 6.32 -7.99 -6.49
N GLY A 152 7.47 -7.37 -6.75
CA GLY A 152 7.86 -6.15 -6.10
C GLY A 152 8.77 -5.27 -6.93
N ILE A 153 8.74 -3.97 -6.61
CA ILE A 153 9.72 -3.01 -7.09
C ILE A 153 10.85 -3.02 -6.08
N VAL A 154 12.04 -3.36 -6.54
CA VAL A 154 13.23 -3.49 -5.72
C VAL A 154 14.27 -2.49 -6.14
N THR A 155 15.06 -2.01 -5.19
CA THR A 155 16.27 -1.25 -5.48
C THR A 155 17.48 -1.94 -4.89
N TYR A 156 18.55 -1.97 -5.67
CA TYR A 156 19.85 -2.45 -5.24
C TYR A 156 20.93 -1.52 -5.78
N GLN A 157 22.10 -1.60 -5.17
CA GLN A 157 23.27 -0.86 -5.62
C GLN A 157 24.29 -1.88 -6.14
N PRO A 158 24.62 -1.88 -7.45
CA PRO A 158 25.55 -2.84 -8.02
C PRO A 158 26.94 -2.73 -7.40
N ASN A 159 27.46 -1.49 -7.36
CA ASN A 159 28.77 -1.13 -6.82
C ASN A 159 28.67 0.14 -5.96
N ALA A 160 29.55 0.31 -4.99
CA ALA A 160 29.54 1.47 -4.07
C ALA A 160 29.57 2.84 -4.79
N ASP A 161 30.16 2.89 -5.98
CA ASP A 161 30.33 4.10 -6.78
C ASP A 161 29.26 4.25 -7.89
N GLU A 162 28.40 3.24 -8.08
CA GLU A 162 27.34 3.27 -9.09
C GLU A 162 26.00 3.75 -8.52
N PRO A 163 25.16 4.40 -9.33
CA PRO A 163 23.81 4.77 -8.92
C PRO A 163 22.99 3.52 -8.62
N ARG A 164 22.07 3.65 -7.65
CA ARG A 164 21.08 2.61 -7.37
C ARG A 164 20.23 2.37 -8.60
N ARG A 165 19.94 1.10 -8.88
CA ARG A 165 19.02 0.69 -9.93
C ARG A 165 17.70 0.26 -9.32
N ARG A 166 16.62 0.33 -10.11
CA ARG A 166 15.28 -0.14 -9.73
C ARG A 166 14.79 -1.16 -10.74
N HIS A 167 14.34 -2.31 -10.25
CA HIS A 167 13.90 -3.43 -11.08
C HIS A 167 12.60 -4.03 -10.56
N PHE A 168 11.94 -4.81 -11.41
CA PHE A 168 10.88 -5.71 -10.97
C PHE A 168 11.50 -7.04 -10.58
N ALA A 169 11.11 -7.53 -9.41
CA ALA A 169 11.52 -8.83 -8.92
C ALA A 169 10.31 -9.69 -8.57
N PHE A 170 10.49 -10.98 -8.77
CA PHE A 170 9.48 -11.99 -8.51
C PHE A 170 10.02 -13.05 -7.57
N TRP A 171 9.19 -13.52 -6.64
CA TRP A 171 9.57 -14.60 -5.73
C TRP A 171 8.36 -15.42 -5.32
N ARG A 172 8.60 -16.61 -4.77
CA ARG A 172 7.55 -17.40 -4.11
C ARG A 172 7.46 -17.02 -2.64
N PRO A 173 6.26 -16.94 -2.04
CA PRO A 173 6.13 -16.71 -0.60
C PRO A 173 6.96 -17.72 0.21
N GLY A 174 7.82 -17.22 1.12
CA GLY A 174 8.74 -18.06 1.90
C GLY A 174 10.00 -18.51 1.16
N GLY A 175 10.20 -18.10 -0.09
CA GLY A 175 11.47 -18.26 -0.79
C GLY A 175 12.55 -17.34 -0.21
N GLU A 176 13.81 -17.76 -0.33
CA GLU A 176 14.97 -17.02 0.19
C GLU A 176 15.58 -16.07 -0.84
N MET A 177 15.20 -16.21 -2.11
CA MET A 177 15.77 -15.46 -3.23
C MET A 177 14.67 -14.95 -4.17
N ALA A 178 14.87 -13.76 -4.71
CA ALA A 178 14.02 -13.18 -5.74
C ALA A 178 14.75 -13.15 -7.09
N SER A 179 14.03 -13.44 -8.17
CA SER A 179 14.53 -13.40 -9.54
C SER A 179 14.18 -12.06 -10.19
N CYS A 180 15.17 -11.38 -10.77
CA CYS A 180 14.95 -10.18 -11.56
C CYS A 180 14.28 -10.50 -12.91
N ALA A 181 13.34 -9.66 -13.34
CA ALA A 181 12.98 -9.58 -14.75
C ALA A 181 13.41 -8.21 -15.26
N VAL A 182 14.38 -8.19 -16.16
CA VAL A 182 14.84 -6.97 -16.82
C VAL A 182 13.75 -6.53 -17.79
N VAL A 183 12.87 -5.65 -17.31
CA VAL A 183 12.06 -4.80 -18.17
C VAL A 183 12.68 -3.41 -18.08
N SER A 184 13.02 -2.85 -19.24
CA SER A 184 13.54 -1.49 -19.38
C SER A 184 12.75 -0.51 -18.52
N ASP A 185 13.49 0.30 -17.78
CA ASP A 185 13.10 1.37 -16.87
C ASP A 185 11.57 1.61 -16.70
N PRO A 186 10.97 1.23 -15.55
CA PRO A 186 9.57 1.57 -15.27
C PRO A 186 9.29 3.08 -15.18
N GLU A 187 10.34 3.92 -15.12
CA GLU A 187 10.27 5.38 -15.16
C GLU A 187 10.62 5.99 -16.52
N ALA A 188 10.74 5.19 -17.59
CA ALA A 188 10.90 5.72 -18.94
C ALA A 188 9.88 6.86 -19.17
N PRO A 189 10.34 8.06 -19.57
CA PRO A 189 9.47 9.23 -19.60
C PRO A 189 8.32 8.98 -20.55
N VAL A 190 7.12 8.79 -20.00
CA VAL A 190 5.90 9.06 -20.75
C VAL A 190 5.98 10.55 -21.07
N GLU A 191 6.17 10.88 -22.35
CA GLU A 191 6.00 12.25 -22.84
C GLU A 191 4.54 12.66 -22.55
N LEU A 192 4.29 13.14 -21.33
CA LEU A 192 3.17 14.02 -21.06
C LEU A 192 3.42 15.22 -21.96
N GLU A 193 2.56 15.37 -22.98
CA GLU A 193 2.60 16.51 -23.89
C GLU A 193 2.90 17.78 -23.08
N ARG A 194 3.93 18.51 -23.52
CA ARG A 194 4.49 19.72 -22.89
C ARG A 194 3.45 20.85 -22.76
N GLY A 195 2.47 20.68 -21.88
CA GLY A 195 1.33 21.58 -21.75
C GLY A 195 0.84 21.82 -20.31
N TYR A 196 1.31 21.07 -19.32
CA TYR A 196 0.85 21.24 -17.93
C TYR A 196 1.83 22.09 -17.12
N ALA A 197 1.34 23.21 -16.58
CA ALA A 197 2.07 24.05 -15.64
C ALA A 197 2.18 23.44 -14.21
N GLU A 198 1.97 22.12 -14.07
CA GLU A 198 1.93 21.40 -12.79
C GLU A 198 3.07 20.37 -12.70
N PHE A 199 3.60 20.18 -11.49
CA PHE A 199 4.68 19.26 -11.17
C PHE A 199 4.14 17.85 -10.85
N VAL A 200 4.75 16.81 -11.44
CA VAL A 200 4.41 15.41 -11.16
C VAL A 200 5.06 14.96 -9.86
N ARG A 201 4.24 14.74 -8.83
CA ARG A 201 4.71 14.34 -7.49
C ARG A 201 4.94 12.84 -7.35
N ALA A 202 4.08 12.02 -7.96
CA ALA A 202 4.17 10.57 -7.89
C ALA A 202 3.38 9.91 -9.03
N ARG A 203 3.74 8.67 -9.37
CA ARG A 203 3.01 7.79 -10.28
C ARG A 203 2.73 6.48 -9.58
N TYR A 204 1.47 6.06 -9.58
CA TYR A 204 1.04 4.81 -8.96
C TYR A 204 0.43 3.89 -10.00
N LEU A 205 0.68 2.60 -9.88
CA LEU A 205 0.04 1.57 -10.68
C LEU A 205 -1.06 0.91 -9.87
N VAL A 206 -2.26 0.83 -10.44
CA VAL A 206 -3.45 0.28 -9.78
C VAL A 206 -4.11 -0.74 -10.68
N ALA A 207 -4.19 -1.99 -10.24
CA ALA A 207 -5.01 -3.01 -10.90
C ALA A 207 -6.48 -2.75 -10.58
N SER A 208 -7.33 -2.60 -11.60
CA SER A 208 -8.73 -2.20 -11.46
C SER A 208 -9.58 -2.81 -12.57
N ARG A 209 -10.64 -3.55 -12.23
CA ARG A 209 -11.56 -4.22 -13.18
C ARG A 209 -10.86 -5.08 -14.26
N GLY A 210 -9.73 -5.70 -13.92
CA GLY A 210 -8.92 -6.50 -14.85
C GLY A 210 -8.06 -5.68 -15.80
N GLU A 211 -8.05 -4.36 -15.66
CA GLU A 211 -7.19 -3.42 -16.40
C GLU A 211 -6.10 -2.85 -15.48
N LEU A 212 -5.04 -2.31 -16.09
CA LEU A 212 -3.99 -1.58 -15.37
C LEU A 212 -4.20 -0.08 -15.55
N LEU A 213 -4.29 0.62 -14.42
CA LEU A 213 -4.40 2.08 -14.37
C LEU A 213 -3.09 2.71 -13.87
N MET A 214 -2.70 3.83 -14.45
CA MET A 214 -1.69 4.73 -13.92
C MET A 214 -2.38 5.94 -13.31
N VAL A 215 -2.13 6.18 -12.02
CA VAL A 215 -2.61 7.37 -11.31
C VAL A 215 -1.44 8.32 -11.16
N VAL A 216 -1.56 9.52 -11.72
CA VAL A 216 -0.54 10.57 -11.66
C VAL A 216 -1.00 11.63 -10.67
N ARG A 217 -0.17 11.89 -9.66
CA ARG A 217 -0.40 12.91 -8.64
C ARG A 217 0.32 14.20 -9.03
N LEU A 218 -0.40 15.31 -8.99
CA LEU A 218 0.08 16.62 -9.43
C LEU A 218 0.10 17.61 -8.26
N ALA A 219 1.04 18.55 -8.30
CA ALA A 219 1.16 19.68 -7.39
C ALA A 219 1.55 20.94 -8.19
N SER A 220 1.26 22.12 -7.66
CA SER A 220 1.62 23.38 -8.34
C SER A 220 3.14 23.62 -8.39
N ASP A 221 3.88 23.10 -7.41
CA ASP A 221 5.33 23.15 -7.34
C ASP A 221 5.85 21.98 -6.45
N PRO A 222 7.17 21.70 -6.39
CA PRO A 222 7.72 20.57 -5.64
C PRO A 222 7.44 20.56 -4.13
N HIS A 223 7.17 21.71 -3.53
CA HIS A 223 6.92 21.87 -2.10
C HIS A 223 5.44 22.09 -1.77
N ALA A 224 4.62 22.45 -2.76
CA ALA A 224 3.18 22.56 -2.61
C ALA A 224 2.54 21.21 -2.27
N SER A 225 1.38 21.25 -1.60
CA SER A 225 0.52 20.09 -1.42
C SER A 225 -0.10 19.65 -2.75
N THR A 226 -0.72 18.48 -2.74
CA THR A 226 -1.41 17.92 -3.91
C THR A 226 -2.49 18.86 -4.42
N SER A 227 -2.46 19.15 -5.72
CA SER A 227 -3.46 19.97 -6.42
C SER A 227 -4.52 19.10 -7.08
N SER A 228 -4.09 18.08 -7.82
CA SER A 228 -4.98 17.29 -8.66
C SER A 228 -4.42 15.90 -8.93
N PHE A 229 -5.26 15.04 -9.53
CA PHE A 229 -4.87 13.74 -10.02
C PHE A 229 -5.34 13.56 -11.46
N LYS A 230 -4.61 12.75 -12.21
CA LYS A 230 -5.02 12.22 -13.51
C LYS A 230 -4.93 10.71 -13.48
N VAL A 231 -5.89 10.04 -14.11
CA VAL A 231 -5.92 8.59 -14.19
C VAL A 231 -5.89 8.17 -15.64
N PHE A 232 -5.02 7.24 -15.97
CA PHE A 232 -4.83 6.72 -17.31
C PHE A 232 -5.05 5.21 -17.30
N ARG A 233 -5.74 4.69 -18.31
CA ARG A 233 -5.82 3.24 -18.57
C ARG A 233 -4.77 2.82 -19.59
N MET A 234 -4.22 1.63 -19.42
CA MET A 234 -3.32 1.00 -20.39
C MET A 234 -4.13 0.37 -21.52
N LEU A 235 -3.76 0.64 -22.76
CA LEU A 235 -4.38 0.08 -23.97
C LEU A 235 -3.31 -0.58 -24.84
N GLN A 236 -3.62 -1.72 -25.44
CA GLN A 236 -2.76 -2.32 -26.46
C GLN A 236 -2.87 -1.51 -27.76
N GLN A 237 -1.73 -1.23 -28.40
CA GLN A 237 -1.70 -0.60 -29.70
C GLN A 237 -2.11 -1.63 -30.77
N PRO A 238 -2.98 -1.27 -31.74
CA PRO A 238 -3.26 -2.14 -32.86
C PRO A 238 -1.96 -2.46 -33.62
N ASP A 239 -1.84 -3.70 -34.07
CA ASP A 239 -0.71 -4.15 -34.88
C ASP A 239 -0.80 -3.48 -36.26
N ASP A 240 0.06 -2.49 -36.49
CA ASP A 240 0.08 -1.69 -37.73
C ASP A 240 0.78 -2.43 -38.89
N GLY A 241 1.18 -3.70 -38.71
CA GLY A 241 1.73 -4.55 -39.77
C GLY A 241 3.06 -4.05 -40.37
N LYS A 242 3.76 -3.15 -39.67
CA LYS A 242 5.09 -2.65 -40.04
C LYS A 242 6.16 -3.57 -39.43
N GLU A 243 7.16 -3.93 -40.23
CA GLU A 243 8.23 -4.88 -39.86
C GLU A 243 9.15 -4.39 -38.73
N GLU A 244 9.14 -3.09 -38.42
CA GLU A 244 9.77 -2.57 -37.21
C GLU A 244 8.77 -2.68 -36.06
N ALA A 245 8.93 -3.74 -35.26
CA ALA A 245 8.21 -3.90 -34.01
C ALA A 245 8.30 -2.60 -33.19
N ASN A 246 7.17 -1.94 -32.96
CA ASN A 246 7.12 -0.88 -31.95
C ASN A 246 7.67 -1.47 -30.65
N GLU A 247 8.75 -0.89 -30.15
CA GLU A 247 9.49 -1.37 -28.96
C GLU A 247 8.58 -1.51 -27.73
N TYR A 248 7.44 -0.79 -27.71
CA TYR A 248 6.45 -0.83 -26.65
C TYR A 248 5.01 -0.87 -27.22
N PRO A 249 4.32 -2.03 -27.24
CA PRO A 249 3.00 -2.20 -27.87
C PRO A 249 1.82 -1.64 -27.03
N TRP A 250 2.08 -0.70 -26.12
CA TRP A 250 1.11 -0.20 -25.13
C TRP A 250 1.06 1.32 -25.12
N ARG A 251 -0.15 1.89 -24.99
CA ARG A 251 -0.38 3.34 -24.84
C ARG A 251 -1.26 3.65 -23.64
N TRP A 252 -1.09 4.82 -23.06
CA TRP A 252 -1.92 5.33 -21.97
C TRP A 252 -3.04 6.23 -22.51
N SER A 253 -4.26 6.06 -22.00
CA SER A 253 -5.42 6.89 -22.33
C SER A 253 -6.00 7.46 -21.06
N GLU A 254 -6.12 8.79 -20.97
CA GLU A 254 -6.76 9.45 -19.82
C GLU A 254 -8.20 8.97 -19.67
N LEU A 255 -8.63 8.75 -18.43
CA LEU A 255 -10.00 8.43 -18.06
C LEU A 255 -10.74 9.72 -17.73
N ASP A 256 -11.92 9.89 -18.32
CA ASP A 256 -12.75 11.06 -18.07
C ASP A 256 -13.50 10.99 -16.74
N THR A 257 -13.74 9.78 -16.22
CA THR A 257 -14.36 9.58 -14.90
C THR A 257 -13.91 8.29 -14.22
N LEU A 258 -13.97 8.27 -12.89
CA LEU A 258 -13.70 7.06 -12.08
C LEU A 258 -14.85 6.05 -12.07
N CYS A 259 -16.01 6.35 -12.67
CA CYS A 259 -17.13 5.41 -12.84
C CYS A 259 -17.52 4.63 -11.56
N GLY A 260 -17.57 5.29 -10.39
CA GLY A 260 -17.93 4.65 -9.12
C GLY A 260 -16.80 3.86 -8.46
N GLN A 261 -15.55 4.15 -8.79
CA GLN A 261 -14.38 3.50 -8.19
C GLN A 261 -13.71 4.37 -7.12
N MET A 262 -13.17 3.70 -6.11
CA MET A 262 -12.27 4.27 -5.12
C MET A 262 -10.87 3.74 -5.39
N LEU A 263 -9.93 4.63 -5.66
CA LEU A 263 -8.53 4.27 -5.84
C LEU A 263 -7.75 4.66 -4.59
N PHE A 264 -7.22 3.70 -3.87
CA PHE A 264 -6.34 3.90 -2.74
C PHE A 264 -4.90 3.82 -3.23
N VAL A 265 -4.21 4.96 -3.24
CA VAL A 265 -2.84 5.06 -3.71
C VAL A 265 -1.86 5.28 -2.56
N GLU A 266 -0.73 4.58 -2.65
CA GLU A 266 0.38 4.64 -1.71
C GLU A 266 1.66 4.13 -2.39
N ARG A 267 2.84 4.50 -1.86
CA ARG A 267 4.15 4.03 -2.34
C ARG A 267 4.30 2.50 -2.37
N GLY A 268 3.63 1.79 -1.46
CA GLY A 268 3.76 0.34 -1.29
C GLY A 268 2.88 -0.47 -2.24
N CYS A 269 1.56 -0.45 -2.04
CA CYS A 269 0.64 -1.20 -2.90
C CYS A 269 -0.68 -0.46 -3.07
N SER A 270 -0.94 0.03 -4.29
CA SER A 270 -2.20 0.70 -4.59
C SER A 270 -3.32 -0.30 -4.92
N ARG A 271 -4.56 0.04 -4.59
CA ARG A 271 -5.74 -0.85 -4.75
C ARG A 271 -6.97 -0.08 -5.23
N SER A 272 -7.85 -0.77 -5.94
CA SER A 272 -9.15 -0.24 -6.37
C SER A 272 -10.31 -0.99 -5.72
N TYR A 273 -11.38 -0.27 -5.37
CA TYR A 273 -12.62 -0.84 -4.87
C TYR A 273 -13.84 -0.21 -5.53
N GLU A 274 -14.93 -0.95 -5.60
CA GLU A 274 -16.22 -0.45 -6.10
C GLU A 274 -17.02 0.23 -4.99
N VAL A 275 -17.53 1.43 -5.22
CA VAL A 275 -18.26 2.23 -4.21
C VAL A 275 -19.52 1.51 -3.72
N ASP A 276 -20.19 0.74 -4.58
CA ASP A 276 -21.43 0.02 -4.25
C ASP A 276 -21.24 -1.05 -3.15
N GLN A 277 -20.04 -1.60 -3.03
CA GLN A 277 -19.66 -2.55 -1.98
C GLN A 277 -19.45 -1.87 -0.63
N TYR A 278 -19.19 -0.57 -0.61
CA TYR A 278 -18.80 0.19 0.59
C TYR A 278 -19.76 1.38 0.84
N PRO A 279 -20.96 1.13 1.39
CA PRO A 279 -21.92 2.19 1.71
C PRO A 279 -21.31 3.30 2.57
N GLY A 280 -21.52 4.56 2.17
CA GLY A 280 -21.02 5.75 2.86
C GLY A 280 -19.70 6.31 2.31
N PHE A 281 -19.05 5.60 1.38
CA PHE A 281 -17.95 6.16 0.62
C PHE A 281 -18.41 6.84 -0.66
N LYS A 282 -17.50 7.64 -1.20
CA LYS A 282 -17.63 8.28 -2.50
C LYS A 282 -16.45 7.86 -3.37
N ASP A 283 -16.70 7.81 -4.67
CA ASP A 283 -15.67 7.69 -5.70
C ASP A 283 -14.62 8.80 -5.56
N GLY A 284 -13.40 8.49 -5.98
CA GLY A 284 -12.25 9.38 -5.84
C GLY A 284 -10.93 8.64 -5.62
N VAL A 285 -9.85 9.42 -5.57
CA VAL A 285 -8.50 8.95 -5.29
C VAL A 285 -8.16 9.28 -3.84
N TYR A 286 -8.02 8.25 -3.00
CA TYR A 286 -7.58 8.34 -1.61
C TYR A 286 -6.05 8.18 -1.59
N PHE A 287 -5.33 9.18 -1.11
CA PHE A 287 -3.87 9.25 -1.20
C PHE A 287 -3.24 9.53 0.15
N LEU A 288 -2.01 9.03 0.33
CA LEU A 288 -1.17 9.25 1.50
C LEU A 288 -0.07 10.25 1.18
N ASP A 289 0.70 10.66 2.18
CA ASP A 289 1.86 11.51 1.95
C ASP A 289 2.99 10.71 1.29
N ASP A 290 3.33 11.12 0.07
CA ASP A 290 4.43 10.56 -0.71
C ASP A 290 5.45 11.66 -1.09
N GLY A 291 5.64 12.68 -0.25
CA GLY A 291 6.62 13.74 -0.50
C GLY A 291 8.05 13.25 -0.74
N CYS A 292 8.37 12.02 -0.35
CA CYS A 292 9.67 11.38 -0.50
C CYS A 292 9.64 10.22 -1.50
N PHE A 293 8.67 10.19 -2.43
CA PHE A 293 8.46 9.10 -3.39
C PHE A 293 9.74 8.77 -4.18
N TYR A 294 10.41 9.82 -4.70
CA TYR A 294 11.66 9.71 -5.47
C TYR A 294 12.93 9.96 -4.64
N ASP A 295 12.81 10.14 -3.31
CA ASP A 295 13.98 10.22 -2.43
C ASP A 295 14.44 8.79 -2.08
N ASP A 296 15.25 8.22 -2.96
CA ASP A 296 15.76 6.84 -2.84
C ASP A 296 16.66 6.64 -1.63
N GLU A 297 17.29 7.71 -1.14
CA GLU A 297 18.16 7.66 0.02
C GLU A 297 17.40 7.72 1.35
N MET A 298 16.10 8.06 1.34
CA MET A 298 15.30 8.26 2.56
C MET A 298 15.34 7.05 3.51
N MET A 299 15.25 5.82 2.99
CA MET A 299 15.31 4.60 3.81
C MET A 299 16.72 4.27 4.35
N PHE A 300 17.77 4.77 3.71
CA PHE A 300 19.17 4.52 4.09
C PHE A 300 19.71 5.54 5.11
N ARG A 301 19.06 6.70 5.22
CA ARG A 301 19.38 7.72 6.24
C ARG A 301 19.30 7.16 7.66
N GLY A 302 20.13 7.71 8.53
CA GLY A 302 20.09 7.42 9.97
C GLY A 302 18.73 7.78 10.57
N VAL A 303 18.39 7.19 11.72
CA VAL A 303 17.07 7.37 12.37
C VAL A 303 16.71 8.85 12.57
N ASN A 304 17.69 9.70 12.87
CA ASN A 304 17.48 11.14 13.10
C ASN A 304 17.39 11.97 11.81
N GLU A 305 17.79 11.40 10.67
CA GLU A 305 17.82 12.03 9.34
C GLU A 305 16.70 11.52 8.42
N ARG A 306 16.03 10.43 8.80
CA ARG A 306 14.86 9.89 8.10
C ARG A 306 13.60 10.60 8.58
N HIS A 307 12.90 11.28 7.69
CA HIS A 307 11.68 12.03 8.01
C HIS A 307 10.58 11.78 6.97
N TYR A 308 9.63 10.91 7.29
CA TYR A 308 8.39 10.76 6.54
C TYR A 308 7.38 11.78 7.05
N LEU A 309 7.09 12.83 6.27
CA LEU A 309 6.35 14.00 6.74
C LEU A 309 4.92 13.72 7.23
N CYS A 310 4.23 12.74 6.63
CA CYS A 310 2.87 12.34 7.01
C CYS A 310 1.84 13.49 6.99
N SER A 311 2.00 14.48 6.10
CA SER A 311 1.21 15.73 6.12
C SER A 311 0.27 15.92 4.92
N ASP A 312 0.59 15.40 3.74
CA ASP A 312 -0.22 15.56 2.52
C ASP A 312 -1.10 14.32 2.25
N ILE A 313 -2.10 14.11 3.12
CA ILE A 313 -3.00 12.96 3.11
C ILE A 313 -4.44 13.44 2.83
N GLY A 314 -5.18 12.72 2.01
CA GLY A 314 -6.56 13.10 1.75
C GLY A 314 -7.25 12.27 0.68
N LYS A 315 -8.32 12.85 0.15
CA LYS A 315 -9.07 12.32 -0.97
C LYS A 315 -9.29 13.40 -2.00
N TRP A 316 -8.91 13.09 -3.22
CA TRP A 316 -9.27 13.86 -4.39
C TRP A 316 -10.58 13.34 -4.96
N SER A 317 -11.50 14.26 -5.22
CA SER A 317 -12.77 13.99 -5.90
C SER A 317 -12.82 14.75 -7.22
N GLU A 318 -13.26 14.06 -8.25
CA GLU A 318 -13.53 14.63 -9.56
C GLU A 318 -14.76 15.55 -9.50
N GLY A 319 -14.76 16.63 -10.28
CA GLY A 319 -15.88 17.57 -10.38
C GLY A 319 -15.44 18.95 -10.91
N PRO A 320 -16.38 19.85 -11.23
CA PRO A 320 -16.08 21.25 -11.51
C PRO A 320 -16.38 22.15 -10.29
N PRO A 321 -15.39 22.60 -9.50
CA PRO A 321 -13.95 22.35 -9.62
C PRO A 321 -13.50 21.04 -8.95
N PRO A 322 -12.38 20.46 -9.40
CA PRO A 322 -11.79 19.31 -8.73
C PRO A 322 -11.34 19.74 -7.34
N HIS A 323 -11.45 18.83 -6.38
CA HIS A 323 -11.37 19.18 -4.97
C HIS A 323 -10.60 18.13 -4.19
N VAL A 324 -9.66 18.60 -3.37
CA VAL A 324 -8.89 17.78 -2.43
C VAL A 324 -9.45 17.99 -1.03
N ASP A 325 -10.17 16.99 -0.52
CA ASP A 325 -10.48 16.88 0.89
C ASP A 325 -9.24 16.38 1.63
N ARG A 326 -8.57 17.28 2.36
CA ARG A 326 -7.51 16.83 3.27
C ARG A 326 -8.16 16.16 4.47
N TYR A 327 -7.83 14.90 4.63
CA TYR A 327 -8.26 14.12 5.77
C TYR A 327 -7.10 14.09 6.76
N PHE A 328 -7.45 14.05 8.05
CA PHE A 328 -6.52 13.92 9.18
C PHE A 328 -5.76 15.24 9.50
N PRO A 329 -5.60 15.58 10.78
CA PRO A 329 -4.73 16.68 11.19
C PRO A 329 -3.29 16.31 10.81
N GLU A 330 -2.49 17.32 10.43
CA GLU A 330 -1.06 17.16 10.20
C GLU A 330 -0.43 16.45 11.40
N GLN A 331 0.13 15.28 11.15
CA GLN A 331 0.96 14.60 12.12
C GLN A 331 2.40 15.02 11.84
N GLY A 332 3.18 15.23 12.90
CA GLY A 332 4.63 15.40 12.72
C GLY A 332 5.28 14.17 12.07
N PRO A 333 6.54 14.27 11.66
CA PRO A 333 7.18 13.28 10.82
C PRO A 333 7.41 11.94 11.55
N SER A 334 7.24 10.82 10.83
CA SER A 334 7.64 9.49 11.27
C SER A 334 9.07 9.17 10.85
N TYR A 335 9.81 8.42 11.66
CA TYR A 335 11.19 8.00 11.37
C TYR A 335 11.29 6.56 10.83
N ASN A 336 10.17 5.84 10.79
CA ASN A 336 10.15 4.39 10.52
C ASN A 336 9.40 4.01 9.24
N SER A 337 8.33 4.71 8.88
CA SER A 337 7.56 4.40 7.68
C SER A 337 6.70 5.59 7.26
N PRO A 338 6.37 5.73 5.96
CA PRO A 338 5.21 6.52 5.56
C PRO A 338 3.90 5.91 6.10
N PRO A 339 2.80 6.68 6.09
CA PRO A 339 1.46 6.15 6.36
C PRO A 339 1.11 5.00 5.40
N ALA A 340 0.19 4.12 5.81
CA ALA A 340 -0.24 2.99 5.00
C ALA A 340 -1.74 2.72 5.12
N TRP A 341 -2.38 2.28 4.03
CA TRP A 341 -3.76 1.83 4.07
C TRP A 341 -3.84 0.39 4.60
N LEU A 342 -4.66 0.15 5.63
CA LEU A 342 -5.10 -1.18 6.04
C LEU A 342 -6.43 -1.48 5.36
N LEU A 343 -6.35 -2.18 4.24
CA LEU A 343 -7.52 -2.55 3.45
C LEU A 343 -8.12 -3.88 3.99
N PRO A 344 -9.41 -4.15 3.78
CA PRO A 344 -10.13 -5.26 4.43
C PRO A 344 -9.68 -6.69 4.08
#